data_AF-A0A936AEC4-F1
#
_entry.id   AF-A0A936AEC4-F1
#
_cell.length_a   1.000
_cell.length_b   1.000
_cell.length_c   1.000
_cell.angle_alpha   90.00
_cell.angle_beta   90.00
_cell.angle_gamma   90.00
#
_symmetry.space_group_name_H-M   'P 1'
#
loop_
_entity.id
_entity.type
_entity.pdbx_description
1 polymer ?
#
loop_
_entity_poly.entity_id
_entity_poly.type
_entity_poly.pdbx_seq_one_letter_code
_entity_poly.pdbx_strand_id
1 'polypeptide(L)'
;MNRLMILGFTATIMLTGTAAIAETRIDAVPHIGASTEGFLRYHQDLRWRRSGLQNYNEGDYERALVDFQRAARFGDKPSQAMLAEMYWQGLGGPADRTRLCLDGPRRRAQLPPIGSAA
;
A
#
# COMPACT_ATOMS: atom_id res chain seq x y z
N MET A 1 53.48 27.22 19.32
CA MET A 1 54.01 28.08 18.24
C MET A 1 54.24 27.22 17.00
N ASN A 2 53.55 27.55 15.89
CA ASN A 2 53.85 27.29 14.47
C ASN A 2 52.51 27.45 13.71
N ARG A 3 52.10 28.68 13.33
CA ARG A 3 52.40 29.37 12.06
C ARG A 3 52.21 28.45 10.84
N LEU A 4 51.10 28.51 10.10
CA LEU A 4 50.66 29.51 9.11
C LEU A 4 50.99 29.03 7.67
N MET A 5 50.02 29.25 6.77
CA MET A 5 50.03 29.12 5.30
C MET A 5 49.82 27.68 4.79
N ILE A 6 48.85 27.39 3.92
CA ILE A 6 48.72 27.82 2.51
C ILE A 6 47.21 27.90 2.17
N LEU A 7 46.62 29.09 2.00
CA LEU A 7 46.27 29.74 0.73
C LEU A 7 45.90 28.82 -0.46
N GLY A 8 44.61 28.82 -0.81
CA GLY A 8 44.19 28.88 -2.20
C GLY A 8 43.94 27.55 -2.92
N PHE A 9 42.68 27.14 -2.98
CA PHE A 9 42.14 26.52 -4.19
C PHE A 9 40.69 27.00 -4.37
N THR A 10 40.54 28.11 -5.08
CA THR A 10 39.26 28.55 -5.62
C THR A 10 38.84 27.57 -6.71
N ALA A 11 37.97 26.65 -6.36
CA ALA A 11 37.11 25.93 -7.29
C ALA A 11 35.90 25.52 -6.45
N THR A 12 34.71 26.00 -6.75
CA THR A 12 33.90 25.28 -7.73
C THR A 12 32.70 26.15 -8.09
N ILE A 13 32.60 26.53 -9.36
CA ILE A 13 31.35 26.98 -9.97
C ILE A 13 30.44 25.74 -10.01
N MET A 14 29.38 25.70 -9.20
CA MET A 14 28.25 24.80 -9.41
C MET A 14 27.08 25.67 -9.86
N LEU A 15 27.01 25.84 -11.18
CA LEU A 15 25.81 26.25 -11.89
C LEU A 15 24.78 25.12 -11.72
N THR A 16 24.03 25.11 -10.62
CA THR A 16 22.87 24.24 -10.50
C THR A 16 21.71 24.92 -11.21
N GLY A 17 21.58 24.62 -12.51
CA GLY A 17 20.35 24.90 -13.23
C GLY A 17 19.22 24.11 -12.58
N THR A 18 18.30 24.80 -11.91
CA THR A 18 17.06 24.19 -11.46
C THR A 18 16.23 23.89 -12.70
N ALA A 19 16.35 22.67 -13.24
CA ALA A 19 15.38 22.17 -14.19
C ALA A 19 14.04 22.12 -13.44
N ALA A 20 13.12 23.01 -13.80
CA ALA A 20 11.73 22.89 -13.40
C ALA A 20 11.21 21.59 -14.01
N ILE A 21 11.14 20.53 -13.21
CA ILE A 21 10.40 19.33 -13.57
C ILE A 21 8.93 19.78 -13.60
N ALA A 22 8.39 19.98 -14.80
CA ALA A 22 6.97 20.12 -14.99
C ALA A 22 6.34 18.81 -14.49
N GLU A 23 5.69 18.89 -13.32
CA GLU A 23 4.97 17.77 -12.75
C GLU A 23 3.92 17.34 -13.77
N THR A 24 4.10 16.13 -14.31
CA THR A 24 3.12 15.54 -15.21
C THR A 24 1.90 15.29 -14.35
N ARG A 25 0.95 16.23 -14.36
CA ARG A 25 -0.35 16.01 -13.75
C ARG A 25 -1.01 14.92 -14.59
N ILE A 26 -0.89 13.68 -14.11
CA ILE A 26 -1.76 12.59 -14.52
C ILE A 26 -3.13 13.01 -13.98
N ASP A 27 -3.88 13.76 -14.78
CA ASP A 27 -5.29 13.96 -14.52
C ASP A 27 -5.88 12.55 -14.52
N ALA A 28 -6.21 12.05 -13.34
CA ALA A 28 -6.70 10.70 -13.13
C ALA A 28 -8.01 10.58 -13.91
N VAL A 29 -7.94 10.15 -15.17
CA VAL A 29 -9.10 9.70 -15.92
C VAL A 29 -9.73 8.65 -15.02
N PRO A 30 -10.94 8.90 -14.46
CA PRO A 30 -11.58 7.92 -13.62
C PRO A 30 -11.69 6.68 -14.49
N HIS A 31 -11.10 5.57 -14.05
CA HIS A 31 -11.21 4.33 -14.81
C HIS A 31 -12.66 3.87 -14.66
N ILE A 32 -13.58 4.44 -15.44
CA ILE A 32 -15.03 4.24 -15.33
C ILE A 32 -15.34 2.75 -15.39
N GLY A 33 -14.55 1.99 -16.17
CA GLY A 33 -14.62 0.52 -16.20
C GLY A 33 -14.29 -0.15 -14.87
N ALA A 34 -13.27 0.32 -14.14
CA ALA A 34 -12.77 -0.33 -12.93
C ALA A 34 -13.68 -0.14 -11.69
N SER A 35 -14.64 0.79 -11.75
CA SER A 35 -15.61 1.05 -10.69
C SER A 35 -17.00 0.45 -10.98
N THR A 36 -17.20 -0.15 -12.15
CA THR A 36 -18.46 -0.83 -12.50
C THR A 36 -18.66 -2.13 -11.72
N GLU A 37 -19.92 -2.47 -11.42
CA GLU A 37 -20.28 -3.72 -10.75
C GLU A 37 -19.82 -4.96 -11.54
N GLY A 38 -19.87 -4.89 -12.87
CA GLY A 38 -19.43 -5.97 -13.76
C GLY A 38 -17.94 -6.27 -13.61
N PHE A 39 -17.10 -5.24 -13.54
CA PHE A 39 -15.66 -5.39 -13.31
C PHE A 39 -15.36 -5.91 -11.89
N LEU A 40 -16.00 -5.34 -10.86
CA LEU A 40 -15.79 -5.73 -9.46
C LEU A 40 -16.26 -7.16 -9.13
N ARG A 41 -17.09 -7.79 -9.99
CA ARG A 41 -17.45 -9.20 -9.85
C ARG A 41 -16.25 -10.13 -10.08
N TYR A 42 -15.39 -9.78 -11.04
CA TYR A 42 -14.19 -10.56 -11.36
C TYR A 42 -12.95 -10.11 -10.57
N HIS A 43 -12.97 -8.87 -10.08
CA HIS A 43 -11.95 -8.31 -9.21
C HIS A 43 -12.41 -8.29 -7.74
N GLN A 44 -12.48 -9.48 -7.15
CA GLN A 44 -12.89 -9.65 -5.75
C GLN A 44 -11.94 -8.92 -4.79
N ASP A 45 -10.65 -8.86 -5.09
CA ASP A 45 -9.66 -8.02 -4.42
C ASP A 45 -10.13 -6.56 -4.29
N LEU A 46 -10.48 -5.93 -5.40
CA LEU A 46 -10.87 -4.53 -5.45
C LEU A 46 -12.24 -4.28 -4.82
N ARG A 47 -13.16 -5.24 -4.96
CA ARG A 47 -14.47 -5.22 -4.26
C ARG A 47 -14.28 -5.18 -2.75
N TRP A 48 -13.53 -6.14 -2.21
CA TRP A 48 -13.29 -6.24 -0.78
C TRP A 48 -12.47 -5.06 -0.26
N ARG A 49 -11.46 -4.58 -1.00
CA ARG A 49 -10.71 -3.37 -0.63
C ARG A 49 -11.62 -2.14 -0.54
N ARG A 50 -12.54 -1.97 -1.49
CA ARG A 50 -13.49 -0.86 -1.48
C ARG A 50 -14.40 -0.92 -0.25
N SER A 51 -14.94 -2.10 0.05
CA SER A 51 -15.76 -2.34 1.25
C SER A 51 -14.98 -2.07 2.53
N GLY A 52 -13.73 -2.55 2.62
CA GLY A 52 -12.86 -2.32 3.77
C GLY A 52 -12.56 -0.83 3.98
N LEU A 53 -12.26 -0.08 2.91
CA LEU A 53 -12.06 1.37 2.99
C LEU A 53 -13.32 2.10 3.43
N GLN A 54 -14.49 1.67 2.97
CA GLN A 54 -15.76 2.25 3.41
C GLN A 54 -15.97 2.05 4.92
N ASN A 55 -15.91 0.79 5.38
CA ASN A 55 -16.06 0.47 6.80
C ASN A 55 -15.00 1.19 7.67
N TYR A 56 -13.77 1.29 7.18
CA TYR A 56 -12.69 2.01 7.87
C TYR A 56 -13.02 3.49 8.04
N ASN A 57 -13.49 4.14 6.97
CA ASN A 57 -13.87 5.55 7.01
C ASN A 57 -15.11 5.81 7.87
N GLU A 58 -15.99 4.82 7.99
CA GLU A 58 -17.15 4.85 8.89
C GLU A 58 -16.78 4.54 10.35
N GLY A 59 -15.53 4.17 10.62
CA GLY A 59 -15.04 3.82 11.96
C GLY A 59 -15.40 2.40 12.42
N ASP A 60 -16.02 1.59 11.54
CA ASP A 60 -16.30 0.18 11.78
C ASP A 60 -15.04 -0.66 11.50
N TYR A 61 -14.06 -0.50 12.39
CA TYR A 61 -12.75 -1.12 12.20
C TYR A 61 -12.79 -2.65 12.26
N GLU A 62 -13.73 -3.25 12.99
CA GLU A 62 -13.88 -4.71 13.02
C GLU A 62 -14.29 -5.24 11.64
N ARG A 63 -15.29 -4.62 11.00
CA ARG A 63 -15.70 -5.01 9.65
C ARG A 63 -14.64 -4.68 8.60
N ALA A 64 -13.99 -3.52 8.73
CA ALA A 64 -12.90 -3.13 7.85
C ALA A 64 -11.78 -4.18 7.86
N LEU A 65 -11.40 -4.66 9.05
CA LEU A 65 -10.36 -5.68 9.22
C LEU A 65 -10.74 -6.99 8.51
N VAL A 66 -12.00 -7.42 8.60
CA VAL A 66 -12.51 -8.60 7.90
C VAL A 66 -12.45 -8.42 6.38
N ASP A 67 -12.87 -7.28 5.86
CA ASP A 67 -12.87 -7.02 4.42
C ASP A 67 -11.46 -6.91 3.84
N PHE A 68 -10.54 -6.24 4.53
CA PHE A 68 -9.14 -6.20 4.10
C PHE A 68 -8.48 -7.58 4.15
N GLN A 69 -8.82 -8.44 5.12
CA GLN A 69 -8.39 -9.85 5.11
C GLN A 69 -8.89 -10.60 3.87
N ARG A 70 -10.12 -10.35 3.43
CA ARG A 70 -10.66 -10.97 2.21
C ARG A 70 -9.92 -10.48 0.97
N ALA A 71 -9.70 -9.17 0.84
CA ALA A 71 -8.94 -8.59 -0.26
C ALA A 71 -7.49 -9.12 -0.32
N ALA A 72 -6.82 -9.17 0.83
CA ALA A 72 -5.44 -9.65 0.94
C ALA A 72 -5.27 -11.11 0.49
N ARG A 73 -6.30 -11.96 0.63
CA ARG A 73 -6.29 -13.35 0.12
C ARG A 73 -6.19 -13.43 -1.40
N PHE A 74 -6.67 -12.41 -2.11
CA PHE A 74 -6.54 -12.28 -3.56
C PHE A 74 -5.21 -11.61 -3.99
N GLY A 75 -4.30 -11.34 -3.05
CA GLY A 75 -3.01 -10.73 -3.33
C GLY A 75 -3.03 -9.20 -3.42
N ASP A 76 -4.09 -8.56 -2.95
CA ASP A 76 -4.21 -7.10 -2.92
C ASP A 76 -3.19 -6.49 -1.93
N LYS A 77 -2.08 -5.98 -2.49
CA LYS A 77 -0.99 -5.38 -1.72
C LYS A 77 -1.44 -4.14 -0.91
N PRO A 78 -2.30 -3.25 -1.43
CA PRO A 78 -2.82 -2.15 -0.63
C PRO A 78 -3.58 -2.61 0.63
N SER A 79 -4.40 -3.65 0.54
CA SER A 79 -5.13 -4.20 1.69
C SER A 79 -4.20 -4.92 2.66
N GLN A 80 -3.12 -5.56 2.18
CA GLN A 80 -2.07 -6.09 3.06
C GLN A 80 -1.39 -4.96 3.86
N ALA A 81 -1.09 -3.84 3.22
CA ALA A 81 -0.53 -2.67 3.90
C ALA A 81 -1.53 -2.09 4.93
N MET A 82 -2.82 -2.03 4.58
CA MET A 82 -3.84 -1.54 5.52
C MET A 82 -4.00 -2.47 6.73
N LEU A 83 -3.97 -3.79 6.54
CA LEU A 83 -3.94 -4.73 7.66
C LEU A 83 -2.71 -4.53 8.56
N ALA A 84 -1.55 -4.19 7.97
CA ALA A 84 -0.34 -3.88 8.75
C ALA A 84 -0.62 -2.76 9.74
N GLU A 85 -1.21 -1.68 9.23
CA GLU A 85 -1.52 -0.49 9.99
C GLU A 85 -2.56 -0.80 11.08
N MET A 86 -3.64 -1.48 10.70
CA MET A 86 -4.70 -1.84 11.64
C MET A 86 -4.19 -2.72 12.78
N TYR A 87 -3.35 -3.71 12.48
CA TYR A 87 -2.74 -4.54 13.52
C TYR A 87 -1.68 -3.80 14.35
N TRP A 88 -0.98 -2.85 13.76
CA TRP A 88 -0.01 -2.03 14.48
C TRP A 88 -0.69 -1.14 15.52
N GLN A 89 -1.81 -0.54 15.14
CA GLN A 89 -2.59 0.38 15.98
C GLN A 89 -3.59 -0.34 16.90
N GLY A 90 -3.96 -1.58 16.60
CA GLY A 90 -5.05 -2.27 17.30
C GLY A 90 -6.43 -1.76 16.90
N LEU A 91 -6.63 -1.48 15.60
CA LEU A 91 -7.92 -1.12 15.04
C LEU A 91 -8.72 -2.39 14.71
N GLY A 92 -9.94 -2.49 15.23
CA GLY A 92 -10.82 -3.64 14.98
C GLY A 92 -10.41 -4.91 15.74
N GLY A 93 -9.55 -4.78 16.75
CA GLY A 93 -9.07 -5.87 17.60
C GLY A 93 -7.82 -5.45 18.39
N PRO A 94 -7.28 -6.33 19.25
CA PRO A 94 -6.03 -6.03 19.96
C PRO A 94 -4.86 -5.86 18.98
N ALA A 95 -3.92 -4.96 19.33
CA ALA A 95 -2.71 -4.76 18.55
C ALA A 95 -1.87 -6.06 18.48
N ASP A 96 -1.48 -6.46 17.27
CA ASP A 96 -0.69 -7.66 17.02
C ASP A 96 0.31 -7.41 15.88
N ARG A 97 1.47 -6.87 16.24
CA ARG A 97 2.53 -6.49 15.30
C ARG A 97 3.13 -7.67 14.54
N THR A 98 2.91 -8.90 15.00
CA THR A 98 3.45 -10.11 14.36
C THR A 98 2.53 -10.66 13.28
N ARG A 99 1.22 -10.39 13.40
CA ARG A 99 0.17 -11.05 12.62
C ARG A 99 0.35 -10.93 11.12
N LEU A 100 0.66 -9.74 10.61
CA LEU A 100 0.84 -9.55 9.16
C LEU A 100 2.13 -10.21 8.66
N CYS A 101 3.21 -10.14 9.44
CA CYS A 101 4.50 -10.74 9.08
C CYS A 101 4.39 -12.27 8.90
N LEU A 102 3.48 -12.91 9.65
CA LEU A 102 3.32 -14.36 9.66
C LEU A 102 2.33 -14.91 8.62
N ASP A 103 1.44 -14.09 8.06
CA ASP A 103 0.32 -14.58 7.23
C ASP A 103 0.59 -14.60 5.71
N GLY A 104 1.63 -13.90 5.23
CA GLY A 104 1.97 -13.80 3.80
C GLY A 104 2.58 -15.06 3.14
N PRO A 105 3.54 -15.77 3.78
CA PRO A 105 4.22 -16.91 3.13
C PRO A 105 3.68 -18.30 3.49
N ARG A 106 3.07 -18.51 4.67
CA ARG A 106 2.67 -19.87 5.10
C ARG A 106 1.38 -20.39 4.47
N ARG A 107 0.46 -19.50 4.06
CA ARG A 107 -0.84 -19.92 3.50
C ARG A 107 -0.81 -20.29 2.02
N ARG A 108 0.20 -19.85 1.26
CA ARG A 108 0.35 -20.21 -0.16
C ARG A 108 0.56 -21.72 -0.35
N ALA A 109 1.09 -22.40 0.67
CA ALA A 109 1.25 -23.85 0.69
C ALA A 109 -0.05 -24.63 1.00
N GLN A 110 -1.11 -23.95 1.47
CA GLN A 110 -2.37 -24.59 1.89
C GLN A 110 -3.57 -24.25 1.00
N LEU A 111 -3.37 -23.47 -0.08
CA LEU A 111 -4.45 -23.14 -1.00
C LEU A 111 -4.65 -24.32 -1.97
N PRO A 112 -5.88 -24.86 -2.11
CA PRO A 112 -6.17 -25.77 -3.21
C PRO A 112 -5.92 -25.04 -4.54
N PRO A 113 -5.53 -25.77 -5.60
CA PRO A 113 -5.28 -25.15 -6.90
C PRO A 113 -6.51 -24.35 -7.33
N ILE A 114 -6.27 -23.11 -7.76
CA ILE A 114 -7.26 -22.26 -8.40
C ILE A 114 -7.80 -22.99 -9.65
N GLY A 115 -8.93 -23.68 -9.51
CA GLY A 115 -9.54 -24.44 -10.60
C GLY A 115 -10.42 -25.64 -10.24
N SER A 116 -10.55 -26.07 -8.98
CA SER A 116 -11.49 -27.17 -8.66
C SER A 116 -12.90 -26.67 -8.35
N ALA A 117 -13.59 -26.17 -9.38
CA ALA A 117 -15.04 -26.22 -9.41
C ALA A 117 -15.41 -27.43 -10.27
N ALA A 118 -15.96 -28.47 -9.64
CA ALA A 118 -16.67 -29.56 -10.31
C ALA A 118 -18.12 -29.13 -10.58
#